data_AF-A0A7M3WEJ6-F1
#
_entry.id   AF-A0A7M3WEJ6-F1
#
_cell.length_a   1.000
_cell.length_b   1.000
_cell.length_c   1.000
_cell.angle_alpha   90.00
_cell.angle_beta   90.00
_cell.angle_gamma   90.00
#
_symmetry.space_group_name_H-M   'P 1'
#
loop_
_entity.id
_entity.type
_entity.pdbx_description
1 polymer ?
#
loop_
_entity_poly.entity_id
_entity_poly.type
_entity_poly.pdbx_seq_one_letter_code
_entity_poly.pdbx_strand_id
1 'polypeptide(L)'
;VPTGPQKYYLASSDGVITDMRSPVSDGFNSPGFQSGSIFTETTISSGGAHICAILDDSDLQCWGDNTFGQLGDGTTADRQVLTSVGLDSARTAVSISSGQDHTCAVLDNGEIQCWGRNNFGQLGDGTNSHSNSPVEASIGGVPVQLS
;
A
#
# COMPACT_ATOMS: atom_id res chain seq x y z
N VAL A 1 -38.29 19.77 6.18
CA VAL A 1 -37.41 19.63 5.01
C VAL A 1 -36.05 20.14 5.42
N PRO A 2 -34.99 19.32 5.48
CA PRO A 2 -33.67 19.83 5.83
C PRO A 2 -33.10 20.61 4.64
N THR A 3 -32.67 21.84 4.88
CA THR A 3 -32.09 22.77 3.90
C THR A 3 -30.57 22.77 4.02
N GLY A 4 -29.91 21.90 3.26
CA GLY A 4 -28.44 21.81 3.20
C GLY A 4 -27.96 20.64 2.34
N PRO A 5 -26.68 20.62 1.91
CA PRO A 5 -26.13 19.51 1.13
C PRO A 5 -26.17 18.22 1.95
N GLN A 6 -26.94 17.24 1.48
CA GLN A 6 -27.03 15.90 2.05
C GLN A 6 -25.86 15.07 1.52
N LYS A 7 -24.98 14.60 2.41
CA LYS A 7 -23.94 13.63 2.05
C LYS A 7 -24.50 12.23 2.29
N TYR A 8 -24.51 11.41 1.24
CA TYR A 8 -24.93 10.02 1.30
C TYR A 8 -23.68 9.15 1.37
N TYR A 9 -23.59 8.30 2.40
CA TYR A 9 -22.51 7.32 2.53
C TYR A 9 -23.05 5.94 2.16
N LEU A 10 -22.26 5.19 1.41
CA LEU A 10 -22.56 3.80 1.06
C LEU A 10 -22.01 2.92 2.18
N ALA A 11 -22.88 2.20 2.87
CA ALA A 11 -22.49 1.13 3.77
C ALA A 11 -23.30 -0.12 3.41
N SER A 12 -22.60 -1.23 3.13
CA SER A 12 -23.20 -2.55 2.95
C SER A 12 -22.50 -3.52 3.89
N SER A 13 -23.28 -4.26 4.67
CA SER A 13 -22.80 -5.25 5.63
C SER A 13 -22.53 -6.63 5.02
N ASP A 14 -22.91 -6.84 3.76
CA ASP A 14 -23.00 -8.14 3.09
C ASP A 14 -22.65 -8.09 1.60
N GLY A 15 -22.13 -6.96 1.10
CA GLY A 15 -21.69 -6.80 -0.28
C GLY A 15 -22.81 -6.67 -1.32
N VAL A 16 -24.08 -6.64 -0.92
CA VAL A 16 -25.23 -6.39 -1.82
C VAL A 16 -25.95 -5.11 -1.43
N ILE A 17 -25.92 -4.12 -2.34
CA ILE A 17 -26.66 -2.86 -2.16
C ILE A 17 -28.14 -3.11 -2.43
N THR A 18 -28.94 -3.21 -1.36
CA THR A 18 -30.39 -3.47 -1.48
C THR A 18 -31.28 -2.26 -1.19
N ASP A 19 -30.83 -1.24 -0.46
CA ASP A 19 -31.61 -0.01 -0.26
C ASP A 19 -30.74 1.21 0.10
N MET A 20 -30.93 2.33 -0.63
CA MET A 20 -30.24 3.63 -0.42
C MET A 20 -31.15 4.67 0.26
N ARG A 21 -32.35 4.30 0.70
CA ARG A 21 -33.38 5.27 1.15
C ARG A 21 -33.37 5.55 2.65
N SER A 22 -32.55 4.83 3.42
CA SER A 22 -32.50 4.96 4.88
C SER A 22 -31.06 5.17 5.38
N PRO A 23 -30.75 6.26 6.09
CA PRO A 23 -29.42 6.48 6.65
C PRO A 23 -29.13 5.49 7.79
N VAL A 24 -27.90 4.97 7.82
CA VAL A 24 -27.39 4.11 8.90
C VAL A 24 -27.06 4.97 10.14
N SER A 25 -27.12 4.38 11.33
CA SER A 25 -26.94 5.08 12.62
C SER A 25 -25.62 5.88 12.69
N ASP A 26 -25.71 7.03 13.37
CA ASP A 26 -24.72 8.08 13.57
C ASP A 26 -23.34 7.65 14.11
N GLY A 27 -23.20 6.45 14.67
CA GLY A 27 -21.92 5.87 15.10
C GLY A 27 -20.90 5.60 13.98
N PHE A 28 -21.32 5.65 12.71
CA PHE A 28 -20.44 5.44 11.54
C PHE A 28 -20.28 6.69 10.66
N ASN A 29 -20.74 7.86 11.11
CA ASN A 29 -20.78 9.10 10.32
C ASN A 29 -19.56 10.02 10.48
N SER A 30 -18.46 9.53 11.06
CA SER A 30 -17.22 10.30 11.11
C SER A 30 -16.39 10.06 9.85
N PRO A 31 -15.81 11.09 9.21
CA PRO A 31 -14.82 10.89 8.15
C PRO A 31 -13.67 10.01 8.68
N GLY A 32 -13.32 8.96 7.94
CA GLY A 32 -12.24 8.03 8.29
C GLY A 32 -12.71 6.64 8.72
N PHE A 33 -11.78 5.70 8.76
CA PHE A 33 -12.05 4.30 9.07
C PHE A 33 -12.25 4.11 10.59
N GLN A 34 -13.44 3.65 10.97
CA GLN A 34 -13.75 3.35 12.37
C GLN A 34 -13.24 1.96 12.74
N SER A 35 -12.74 1.83 13.97
CA SER A 35 -12.42 0.53 14.57
C SER A 35 -13.66 -0.38 14.52
N GLY A 36 -13.54 -1.57 13.92
CA GLY A 36 -14.65 -2.49 13.69
C GLY A 36 -15.26 -2.48 12.28
N SER A 37 -14.76 -1.65 11.37
CA SER A 37 -15.05 -1.78 9.93
C SER A 37 -14.43 -3.07 9.37
N ILE A 38 -15.22 -3.86 8.63
CA ILE A 38 -14.69 -4.98 7.81
C ILE A 38 -13.95 -4.48 6.57
N PHE A 39 -14.08 -3.19 6.26
CA PHE A 39 -13.25 -2.51 5.26
C PHE A 39 -12.03 -1.95 5.97
N THR A 40 -10.94 -2.70 5.90
CA THR A 40 -9.59 -2.20 6.21
C THR A 40 -9.07 -1.43 5.00
N GLU A 41 -8.30 -0.38 5.25
CA GLU A 41 -7.78 0.51 4.19
C GLU A 41 -6.83 -0.25 3.27
N THR A 42 -7.32 -0.67 2.09
CA THR A 42 -6.43 -1.09 1.01
C THR A 42 -5.65 0.13 0.54
N THR A 43 -4.40 0.27 1.00
CA THR A 43 -3.50 1.32 0.53
C THR A 43 -2.97 0.88 -0.82
N ILE A 44 -3.46 1.52 -1.90
CA ILE A 44 -3.01 1.29 -3.28
C ILE A 44 -2.04 2.39 -3.71
N SER A 45 -1.00 2.03 -4.45
CA SER A 45 -0.02 2.95 -5.00
C SER A 45 0.28 2.58 -6.44
N SER A 46 0.17 3.57 -7.34
CA SER A 46 0.44 3.40 -8.77
C SER A 46 1.80 3.99 -9.14
N GLY A 47 2.67 3.18 -9.72
CA GLY A 47 3.89 3.63 -10.38
C GLY A 47 3.68 3.99 -11.85
N GLY A 48 4.73 3.90 -12.66
CA GLY A 48 4.66 4.21 -14.10
C GLY A 48 3.82 3.21 -14.89
N ALA A 49 4.10 1.91 -14.68
CA ALA A 49 3.37 0.80 -15.32
C ALA A 49 3.17 -0.40 -14.38
N HIS A 50 3.36 -0.20 -13.08
CA HIS A 50 3.10 -1.17 -12.03
C HIS A 50 2.21 -0.57 -10.95
N ILE A 51 1.55 -1.44 -10.18
CA ILE A 51 0.69 -1.05 -9.07
C ILE A 51 1.02 -1.97 -7.91
N CYS A 52 0.99 -1.43 -6.70
CA CYS A 52 1.11 -2.17 -5.46
C CYS A 52 -0.08 -1.86 -4.54
N ALA A 53 -0.50 -2.83 -3.74
CA ALA A 53 -1.58 -2.68 -2.77
C ALA A 53 -1.27 -3.46 -1.49
N ILE A 54 -1.55 -2.86 -0.34
CA ILE A 54 -1.66 -3.57 0.94
C ILE A 54 -3.09 -4.10 1.07
N LEU A 55 -3.26 -5.40 1.22
CA LEU A 55 -4.56 -6.06 1.33
C LEU A 55 -5.07 -6.08 2.78
N ASP A 56 -6.28 -6.61 3.00
CA ASP A 56 -6.94 -6.68 4.30
C ASP A 56 -6.29 -7.67 5.27
N ASP A 57 -5.61 -8.68 4.76
CA ASP A 57 -4.75 -9.60 5.50
C ASP A 57 -3.36 -9.04 5.81
N SER A 58 -3.11 -7.76 5.48
CA SER A 58 -1.80 -7.08 5.57
C SER A 58 -0.75 -7.56 4.56
N ASP A 59 -1.12 -8.38 3.59
CA ASP A 59 -0.21 -8.78 2.52
C ASP A 59 0.04 -7.61 1.55
N LEU A 60 1.32 -7.36 1.28
CA LEU A 60 1.71 -6.45 0.21
C LEU A 60 1.82 -7.22 -1.11
N GLN A 61 1.00 -6.84 -2.08
CA GLN A 61 1.03 -7.41 -3.42
C GLN A 61 1.24 -6.35 -4.49
N CYS A 62 2.00 -6.70 -5.53
CA CYS A 62 2.26 -5.84 -6.68
C CYS A 62 1.94 -6.57 -8.00
N TRP A 63 1.67 -5.81 -9.06
CA TRP A 63 1.47 -6.33 -10.42
C TRP A 63 1.81 -5.27 -11.48
N GLY A 64 1.95 -5.69 -12.74
CA GLY A 64 2.31 -4.85 -13.88
C GLY A 64 3.73 -5.07 -14.37
N ASP A 65 4.35 -4.00 -14.89
CA ASP A 65 5.74 -4.01 -15.36
C ASP A 65 6.73 -4.35 -14.23
N ASN A 66 7.70 -5.20 -14.54
CA ASN A 66 8.74 -5.61 -13.61
C ASN A 66 10.14 -5.50 -14.22
N THR A 67 10.33 -4.64 -15.22
CA THR A 67 11.58 -4.51 -15.98
C THR A 67 12.80 -4.30 -15.08
N PHE A 68 12.63 -3.59 -13.96
CA PHE A 68 13.69 -3.29 -12.99
C PHE A 68 13.52 -4.03 -11.65
N GLY A 69 12.55 -4.94 -11.55
CA GLY A 69 12.24 -5.62 -10.29
C GLY A 69 11.32 -4.83 -9.36
N GLN A 70 10.59 -3.82 -9.86
CA GLN A 70 9.73 -2.94 -9.06
C GLN A 70 8.50 -3.63 -8.42
N LEU A 71 8.27 -4.91 -8.73
CA LEU A 71 7.29 -5.75 -8.03
C LEU A 71 7.86 -6.41 -6.77
N GLY A 72 9.18 -6.47 -6.60
CA GLY A 72 9.80 -6.95 -5.35
C GLY A 72 9.62 -8.44 -5.09
N ASP A 73 9.27 -9.24 -6.11
CA ASP A 73 9.01 -10.68 -6.01
C ASP A 73 10.27 -11.55 -6.23
N GLY A 74 11.46 -10.94 -6.21
CA GLY A 74 12.74 -11.60 -6.48
C GLY A 74 12.98 -11.88 -7.97
N THR A 75 12.14 -11.35 -8.86
CA THR A 75 12.24 -11.55 -10.32
C THR A 75 12.21 -10.22 -11.07
N THR A 76 12.43 -10.26 -12.38
CA THR A 76 12.23 -9.13 -13.29
C THR A 76 11.20 -9.47 -14.38
N ALA A 77 10.27 -10.38 -14.07
CA ALA A 77 9.22 -10.81 -14.97
C ALA A 77 7.93 -10.06 -14.67
N ASP A 78 7.30 -9.49 -15.70
CA ASP A 78 6.02 -8.81 -15.57
C ASP A 78 4.94 -9.74 -14.98
N ARG A 79 4.02 -9.16 -14.23
CA ARG A 79 2.93 -9.91 -13.60
C ARG A 79 1.59 -9.33 -14.02
N GLN A 80 0.76 -10.17 -14.64
CA GLN A 80 -0.60 -9.79 -15.04
C GLN A 80 -1.62 -9.96 -13.90
N VAL A 81 -1.17 -10.47 -12.76
CA VAL A 81 -1.97 -10.76 -11.56
C VAL A 81 -1.20 -10.29 -10.33
N LEU A 82 -1.91 -10.15 -9.21
CA LEU A 82 -1.30 -9.88 -7.92
C LEU A 82 -0.20 -10.91 -7.62
N THR A 83 0.97 -10.42 -7.24
CA THR A 83 2.06 -11.25 -6.73
C THR A 83 2.54 -10.72 -5.39
N SER A 84 2.86 -11.62 -4.47
CA SER A 84 3.41 -11.26 -3.16
C SER A 84 4.79 -10.61 -3.33
N VAL A 85 5.01 -9.55 -2.56
CA VAL A 85 6.32 -8.92 -2.39
C VAL A 85 7.13 -9.72 -1.38
N GLY A 86 8.41 -9.96 -1.68
CA GLY A 86 9.34 -10.66 -0.79
C GLY A 86 9.85 -9.80 0.37
N LEU A 87 8.96 -9.27 1.20
CA LEU A 87 9.33 -8.61 2.45
C LEU A 87 9.96 -9.62 3.43
N ASP A 88 10.70 -9.11 4.42
CA ASP A 88 11.19 -9.96 5.51
C ASP A 88 10.03 -10.67 6.21
N SER A 89 10.16 -11.99 6.40
CA SER A 89 9.06 -12.91 6.76
C SER A 89 8.37 -12.66 8.11
N ALA A 90 8.78 -11.63 8.84
CA ALA A 90 8.24 -11.24 10.14
C ALA A 90 7.68 -9.81 10.16
N ARG A 91 7.56 -9.16 9.00
CA ARG A 91 7.19 -7.74 8.88
C ARG A 91 5.99 -7.59 7.94
N THR A 92 5.20 -6.56 8.17
CA THR A 92 4.07 -6.17 7.32
C THR A 92 4.25 -4.73 6.87
N ALA A 93 3.81 -4.40 5.65
CA ALA A 93 3.81 -3.03 5.18
C ALA A 93 2.59 -2.28 5.74
N VAL A 94 2.82 -1.11 6.30
CA VAL A 94 1.75 -0.22 6.81
C VAL A 94 1.52 0.99 5.91
N SER A 95 2.43 1.24 4.97
CA SER A 95 2.30 2.28 3.96
C SER A 95 3.17 1.95 2.75
N ILE A 96 2.73 2.37 1.56
CA ILE A 96 3.44 2.15 0.30
C ILE A 96 3.50 3.40 -0.56
N SER A 97 4.61 3.57 -1.28
CA SER A 97 4.81 4.64 -2.26
C SER A 97 5.55 4.11 -3.47
N SER A 98 4.95 4.25 -4.65
CA SER A 98 5.53 3.86 -5.93
C SER A 98 6.02 5.10 -6.69
N GLY A 99 7.26 5.05 -7.15
CA GLY A 99 7.78 5.96 -8.17
C GLY A 99 7.57 5.39 -9.58
N GLN A 100 8.25 5.96 -10.58
CA GLN A 100 8.09 5.52 -11.98
C GLN A 100 8.43 4.03 -12.16
N ASP A 101 9.60 3.60 -11.68
CA ASP A 101 10.13 2.23 -11.84
C ASP A 101 10.68 1.66 -10.52
N HIS A 102 10.23 2.16 -9.36
CA HIS A 102 10.66 1.69 -8.04
C HIS A 102 9.51 1.81 -7.05
N THR A 103 9.61 1.09 -5.94
CA THR A 103 8.58 1.04 -4.90
C THR A 103 9.26 1.06 -3.54
N CYS A 104 8.67 1.76 -2.58
CA CYS A 104 9.08 1.73 -1.19
C CYS A 104 7.88 1.43 -0.29
N ALA A 105 8.14 0.75 0.83
CA ALA A 105 7.18 0.48 1.88
C ALA A 105 7.75 0.89 3.25
N VAL A 106 6.87 1.40 4.11
CA VAL A 106 7.14 1.54 5.55
C VAL A 106 6.59 0.30 6.24
N LEU A 107 7.41 -0.34 7.06
CA LEU A 107 7.04 -1.55 7.80
C LEU A 107 6.46 -1.21 9.19
N ASP A 108 5.83 -2.18 9.84
CA ASP A 108 5.19 -2.06 11.16
C ASP A 108 6.12 -1.66 12.33
N ASN A 109 7.45 -1.67 12.14
CA ASN A 109 8.47 -1.23 13.10
C ASN A 109 9.11 0.11 12.71
N GLY A 110 8.64 0.75 11.64
CA GLY A 110 9.18 2.01 11.13
C GLY A 110 10.40 1.87 10.20
N GLU A 111 10.87 0.65 9.92
CA GLU A 111 11.87 0.42 8.86
C GLU A 111 11.29 0.73 7.48
N ILE A 112 12.15 1.12 6.55
CA ILE A 112 11.78 1.46 5.19
C ILE A 112 12.51 0.52 4.25
N GLN A 113 11.75 -0.23 3.46
CA GLN A 113 12.32 -1.06 2.42
C GLN A 113 11.94 -0.52 1.04
N CYS A 114 12.90 -0.47 0.14
CA CYS A 114 12.72 -0.02 -1.24
C CYS A 114 13.24 -1.08 -2.22
N TRP A 115 12.64 -1.17 -3.40
CA TRP A 115 13.06 -2.04 -4.50
C TRP A 115 12.74 -1.44 -5.88
N GLY A 116 13.31 -2.03 -6.93
CA GLY A 116 13.20 -1.62 -8.32
C GLY A 116 14.44 -0.86 -8.82
N ARG A 117 14.18 0.09 -9.72
CA ARG A 117 15.21 0.90 -10.39
C ARG A 117 15.94 1.82 -9.41
N ASN A 118 17.27 1.82 -9.51
CA ASN A 118 18.17 2.53 -8.58
C ASN A 118 19.26 3.40 -9.26
N ASN A 119 19.11 3.75 -10.54
CA ASN A 119 20.13 4.53 -11.27
C ASN A 119 20.53 5.84 -10.57
N PHE A 120 19.65 6.40 -9.74
CA PHE A 120 19.84 7.66 -9.04
C PHE A 120 19.93 7.50 -7.51
N GLY A 121 20.06 6.28 -6.99
CA GLY A 121 20.09 6.03 -5.55
C GLY A 121 18.70 6.06 -4.90
N GLN A 122 17.65 5.77 -5.68
CA GLN A 122 16.25 5.81 -5.25
C GLN A 122 15.94 4.83 -4.11
N LEU A 123 16.72 3.75 -3.97
CA LEU A 123 16.53 2.76 -2.91
C LEU A 123 17.07 3.21 -1.55
N GLY A 124 17.92 4.23 -1.50
CA GLY A 124 18.50 4.71 -0.25
C GLY A 124 19.43 3.72 0.45
N ASP A 125 19.84 2.64 -0.21
CA ASP A 125 20.70 1.56 0.31
C ASP A 125 22.20 1.89 0.22
N GLY A 126 22.55 3.12 -0.20
CA GLY A 126 23.92 3.55 -0.42
C GLY A 126 24.52 3.05 -1.75
N THR A 127 23.71 2.48 -2.64
CA THR A 127 24.16 2.00 -3.95
C THR A 127 23.42 2.68 -5.11
N ASN A 128 23.81 2.36 -6.34
CA ASN A 128 23.04 2.65 -7.56
C ASN A 128 22.57 1.36 -8.27
N SER A 129 22.67 0.23 -7.59
CA SER A 129 22.31 -1.09 -8.14
C SER A 129 20.82 -1.31 -8.00
N HIS A 130 20.16 -1.76 -9.06
CA HIS A 130 18.76 -2.15 -9.01
C HIS A 130 18.58 -3.33 -8.07
N SER A 131 17.40 -3.44 -7.46
CA SER A 131 17.07 -4.59 -6.64
C SER A 131 15.69 -5.11 -7.02
N ASN A 132 15.58 -6.41 -7.27
CA ASN A 132 14.30 -7.08 -7.49
C ASN A 132 13.68 -7.66 -6.21
N SER A 133 14.35 -7.45 -5.08
CA SER A 133 13.84 -7.73 -3.74
C SER A 133 13.92 -6.46 -2.89
N PRO A 134 13.02 -6.31 -1.91
CA PRO A 134 13.11 -5.25 -0.90
C PRO A 134 14.51 -5.17 -0.27
N VAL A 135 15.07 -3.97 -0.21
CA VAL A 135 16.30 -3.66 0.52
C VAL A 135 16.05 -2.53 1.50
N GLU A 136 16.69 -2.60 2.65
CA GLU A 136 16.64 -1.55 3.68
C GLU A 136 17.20 -0.22 3.14
N ALA A 137 16.40 0.84 3.26
CA ALA A 137 16.83 2.20 2.99
C ALA A 137 17.57 2.75 4.23
N SER A 138 18.86 3.04 4.08
CA SER A 138 19.69 3.58 5.16
C SER A 138 19.45 5.08 5.34
N ILE A 139 18.64 5.44 6.33
CA ILE A 139 18.38 6.84 6.71
C ILE A 139 19.47 7.45 7.62
N GLY A 140 20.69 6.92 7.60
CA GLY A 140 21.81 7.52 8.32
C GLY A 140 21.72 7.47 9.85
N GLY A 141 21.10 6.43 10.41
CA GLY A 141 21.14 6.14 11.86
C GLY A 141 20.16 6.94 12.72
N VAL A 142 19.15 7.58 12.13
CA VAL A 142 18.03 8.14 12.89
C VAL A 142 16.91 7.10 12.92
N PRO A 143 16.69 6.34 14.02
CA PRO A 143 15.54 5.45 14.09
C PRO A 143 14.26 6.28 13.98
N VAL A 144 13.43 6.01 12.98
CA VAL A 144 12.06 6.53 12.91
C VAL A 144 11.28 5.83 14.01
N GLN A 145 11.29 6.40 15.21
CA GLN A 145 10.40 5.99 16.28
C GLN A 145 9.01 6.52 15.93
N LEU A 146 8.12 5.65 15.47
CA LEU A 146 6.70 5.94 15.42
C LEU A 146 6.21 6.07 16.86
N SER A 147 5.91 7.30 17.29
CA SER A 147 5.36 7.63 18.61
C SER A 147 3.87 7.35 18.71
#